data_AF-A0A5S5CQ99-F1
#
_entry.id   AF-A0A5S5CQ99-F1
#
_cell.length_a   1.000
_cell.length_b   1.000
_cell.length_c   1.000
_cell.angle_alpha   90.00
_cell.angle_beta   90.00
_cell.angle_gamma   90.00
#
_symmetry.space_group_name_H-M   'P 1'
#
loop_
_entity.id
_entity.type
_entity.pdbx_description
1 polymer ?
#
loop_
_entity_poly.entity_id
_entity_poly.type
_entity_poly.pdbx_seq_one_letter_code
_entity_poly.pdbx_strand_id
1 'polypeptide(L)' 'MDLPYDLQTDLISVSEAATLAGVSESAIRKWKQRGHLEVAGLDNFGRPLFTGLAVMRAEAATRQRARRELSPRPSRDAS' A
#
# COMPACT_ATOMS: atom_id res chain seq x y z
N MET A 1 0.94 -7.06 18.13
CA MET A 1 0.06 -6.00 17.61
C MET A 1 -1.23 -6.72 17.29
N ASP A 2 -2.18 -6.73 18.22
CA ASP A 2 -3.53 -7.24 17.93
C ASP A 2 -4.21 -6.19 17.07
N LEU A 3 -4.31 -6.49 15.77
CA LEU A 3 -5.05 -5.63 14.87
C LEU A 3 -6.54 -5.85 15.16
N PRO A 4 -7.31 -4.82 15.50
CA PRO A 4 -8.72 -4.95 15.86
C PRO A 4 -9.62 -5.25 14.65
N TYR A 5 -9.03 -5.60 13.50
CA TYR A 5 -9.70 -5.74 12.21
C TYR A 5 -9.26 -7.02 11.48
N ASP A 6 -10.19 -7.67 10.78
CA ASP A 6 -9.87 -8.71 9.80
C ASP A 6 -9.39 -8.06 8.49
N LEU A 7 -8.13 -8.33 8.11
CA LEU A 7 -7.50 -7.76 6.93
C LEU A 7 -8.20 -8.13 5.61
N GLN A 8 -9.01 -9.19 5.57
CA GLN A 8 -9.70 -9.61 4.36
C GLN A 8 -11.05 -8.93 4.17
N THR A 9 -11.81 -8.73 5.24
CA THR A 9 -13.20 -8.30 5.18
C THR A 9 -13.40 -6.86 5.63
N ASP A 10 -12.59 -6.39 6.57
CA ASP A 10 -12.81 -5.07 7.15
C ASP A 10 -12.28 -3.99 6.22
N LEU A 11 -13.11 -2.95 6.09
CA LEU A 11 -12.84 -1.80 5.26
C LEU A 11 -12.25 -0.68 6.12
N ILE A 12 -11.02 -0.31 5.82
CA ILE A 12 -10.27 0.70 6.55
C ILE A 12 -10.10 1.98 5.73
N SER A 13 -10.10 3.10 6.43
CA SER A 13 -9.89 4.43 5.87
C SER A 13 -8.44 4.66 5.42
N VAL A 14 -8.20 5.78 4.73
CA VAL A 14 -6.84 6.20 4.33
C VAL A 14 -5.89 6.33 5.53
N SER A 15 -6.37 6.89 6.65
CA SER A 15 -5.55 7.08 7.86
C SER A 15 -5.20 5.75 8.51
N GLU A 16 -6.17 4.85 8.64
CA GLU A 16 -5.94 3.50 9.19
C GLU A 16 -5.02 2.67 8.30
N ALA A 17 -5.20 2.77 6.98
CA ALA A 17 -4.31 2.13 6.00
C ALA A 17 -2.87 2.64 6.12
N ALA A 18 -2.69 3.95 6.31
CA ALA A 18 -1.37 4.55 6.51
C ALA A 18 -0.71 4.03 7.80
N THR A 19 -1.45 3.95 8.90
CA THR A 19 -0.99 3.37 10.17
C THR A 19 -0.64 1.89 10.00
N LEU A 20 -1.50 1.09 9.35
CA LEU A 20 -1.28 -0.33 9.12
C LEU A 20 0.00 -0.59 8.32
N ALA A 21 0.22 0.16 7.24
CA ALA A 21 1.39 0.01 6.38
C ALA A 21 2.65 0.72 6.90
N GLY A 22 2.54 1.55 7.94
CA GLY A 22 3.65 2.36 8.44
C GLY A 22 4.15 3.41 7.43
N VAL A 23 3.25 3.99 6.64
CA VAL A 23 3.56 5.00 5.61
C VAL A 23 2.74 6.27 5.81
N SER A 24 2.99 7.32 5.02
CA SER A 24 2.16 8.52 5.03
C SER A 24 0.82 8.30 4.30
N GLU A 25 -0.23 9.04 4.69
CA GLU A 25 -1.50 9.06 3.93
C GLU A 25 -1.31 9.45 2.46
N SER A 26 -0.34 10.32 2.17
CA SER A 26 -0.03 10.73 0.81
C SER A 26 0.51 9.57 -0.04
N ALA A 27 1.20 8.61 0.56
CA ALA A 27 1.61 7.38 -0.12
C ALA A 27 0.41 6.51 -0.49
N ILE A 28 -0.53 6.32 0.44
CA ILE A 28 -1.80 5.60 0.20
C ILE A 28 -2.59 6.23 -0.96
N ARG A 29 -2.75 7.56 -0.94
CA ARG A 29 -3.44 8.30 -2.01
C ARG A 29 -2.73 8.15 -3.37
N LYS A 30 -1.40 8.16 -3.39
CA LYS A 30 -0.61 7.91 -4.61
C LYS A 30 -0.76 6.48 -5.12
N TRP A 31 -0.80 5.49 -4.24
CA TRP A 31 -1.06 4.10 -4.64
C TRP A 31 -2.43 3.96 -5.29
N LYS A 32 -3.48 4.54 -4.69
CA LYS A 32 -4.82 4.60 -5.30
C LYS A 32 -4.78 5.29 -6.66
N GLN A 33 -4.21 6.49 -6.74
CA GLN A 33 -4.16 7.29 -7.96
C GLN A 33 -3.44 6.55 -9.11
N ARG A 34 -2.41 5.78 -8.80
CA ARG A 34 -1.61 5.00 -9.76
C ARG A 34 -2.17 3.59 -10.03
N GLY A 35 -3.32 3.24 -9.45
CA GLY A 35 -3.93 1.92 -9.61
C GLY A 35 -3.15 0.78 -8.92
N HIS A 36 -2.34 1.08 -7.91
CA HIS A 36 -1.65 0.06 -7.10
C HIS A 36 -2.42 -0.36 -5.85
N LEU A 37 -3.49 0.37 -5.51
CA LEU A 37 -4.37 0.07 -4.39
C LEU A 37 -5.82 0.21 -4.85
N GLU A 38 -6.57 -0.88 -4.77
CA GLU A 38 -7.97 -0.95 -5.17
C GLU A 38 -8.88 -0.46 -4.07
N VAL A 39 -9.88 0.36 -4.44
CA VAL A 39 -10.94 0.81 -3.53
C VAL A 39 -11.95 -0.31 -3.38
N ALA A 40 -12.20 -0.73 -2.14
CA ALA A 40 -13.12 -1.81 -1.82
C ALA A 40 -14.51 -1.30 -1.40
N GLY A 41 -14.62 -0.02 -1.04
CA GLY A 41 -15.89 0.63 -0.72
C GLY A 41 -15.74 2.13 -0.53
N LEU A 42 -16.84 2.79 -0.18
CA LEU A 42 -16.86 4.21 0.18
C LEU A 42 -17.48 4.35 1.58
N ASP A 43 -17.00 5.32 2.36
CA ASP A 43 -17.67 5.71 3.60
C ASP A 43 -18.92 6.57 3.34
N ASN A 44 -19.62 6.95 4.40
CA ASN A 44 -20.82 7.78 4.34
C ASN A 44 -20.59 9.18 3.74
N PHE A 45 -19.33 9.61 3.60
CA PHE A 45 -18.95 10.89 3.01
C PHE A 45 -18.35 10.72 1.60
N GLY A 46 -18.43 9.53 1.02
CA GLY A 46 -17.88 9.22 -0.31
C GLY A 46 -16.36 9.10 -0.33
N ARG A 47 -15.70 8.93 0.82
CA ARG A 47 -14.24 8.73 0.91
C ARG A 47 -13.91 7.25 0.68
N PRO A 48 -12.79 6.95 0.00
CA PRO A 48 -12.43 5.56 -0.32
C PRO A 48 -12.03 4.77 0.93
N LEU A 49 -12.50 3.53 0.97
CA LEU A 49 -12.11 2.50 1.93
C LEU A 49 -11.39 1.35 1.20
N PHE A 50 -10.53 0.66 1.94
CA PHE A 50 -9.64 -0.37 1.41
C PHE A 50 -9.66 -1.60 2.31
N THR A 51 -9.37 -2.78 1.77
CA THR A 51 -9.07 -3.93 2.63
C THR A 51 -7.63 -3.83 3.14
N GLY A 52 -7.41 -4.29 4.38
CA GLY A 52 -6.06 -4.34 4.94
C GLY A 52 -5.10 -5.19 4.11
N LEU A 53 -5.60 -6.28 3.51
CA LEU A 53 -4.83 -7.14 2.60
C LEU A 53 -4.35 -6.40 1.36
N ALA A 54 -5.20 -5.59 0.72
CA ALA A 54 -4.82 -4.81 -0.45
C ALA A 54 -3.74 -3.77 -0.11
N VAL A 55 -3.86 -3.12 1.05
CA VAL A 55 -2.88 -2.15 1.57
C VAL A 55 -1.52 -2.82 1.78
N MET A 56 -1.47 -3.97 2.46
CA MET A 56 -0.22 -4.70 2.69
C MET A 56 0.44 -5.21 1.40
N ARG A 57 -0.36 -5.61 0.41
CA ARG A 57 0.17 -5.99 -0.91
C ARG A 57 0.81 -4.80 -1.65
N ALA A 58 0.15 -3.64 -1.61
CA ALA A 58 0.67 -2.41 -2.21
C ALA A 58 1.98 -1.95 -1.54
N GLU A 59 2.05 -2.07 -0.22
CA GLU A 59 3.26 -1.80 0.57
C GLU A 59 4.41 -2.73 0.14
N ALA A 60 4.18 -4.05 0.17
CA ALA A 60 5.20 -5.03 -0.16
C ALA A 60 5.75 -4.83 -1.59
N ALA A 61 4.86 -4.55 -2.56
CA ALA A 61 5.25 -4.24 -3.93
C ALA A 61 6.09 -2.95 -4.02
N THR A 62 5.73 -1.91 -3.27
CA THR A 62 6.48 -0.64 -3.21
C THR A 62 7.87 -0.86 -2.61
N ARG A 63 7.97 -1.59 -1.50
CA ARG A 63 9.23 -1.91 -0.83
C ARG A 63 10.14 -2.75 -1.73
N GLN A 64 9.58 -3.72 -2.45
CA GLN A 64 10.34 -4.54 -3.40
C GLN A 64 10.91 -3.68 -4.54
N ARG A 65 10.14 -2.74 -5.09
CA ARG A 65 10.61 -1.82 -6.14
C ARG A 65 11.73 -0.92 -5.63
N ALA A 66 11.55 -0.28 -4.47
CA ALA A 66 12.58 0.55 -3.86
C ALA A 66 13.89 -0.21 -3.60
N ARG A 67 13.81 -1.47 -3.13
CA ARG A 67 14.99 -2.33 -2.96
C ARG A 67 15.71 -2.64 -4.28
N ARG A 68 14.97 -2.83 -5.37
CA ARG A 68 15.55 -3.05 -6.72
C ARG A 68 16.25 -1.80 -7.24
N GLU A 69 15.74 -0.62 -6.94
CA GLU A 69 16.37 0.65 -7.33
C GLU A 69 17.65 0.94 -6.54
N LEU A 70 17.67 0.59 -5.25
CA LEU A 70 18.84 0.76 -4.38
C LEU A 70 19.95 -0.26 -4.63
N SER A 71 19.64 -1.40 -5.26
CA SER A 71 20.65 -2.38 -5.66
C SER A 71 21.31 -1.89 -6.95
N PRO A 72 22.64 -1.67 -6.99
CA PRO A 72 23.33 -1.39 -8.23
C PRO A 72 23.02 -2.51 -9.22
N ARG A 73 22.49 -2.16 -10.39
CA ARG A 73 22.38 -3.13 -11.48
C ARG A 73 23.80 -3.62 -11.77
N PRO A 74 24.08 -4.94 -11.73
CA PRO A 74 25.41 -5.42 -12.12
C PRO A 74 25.67 -5.00 -13.56
N SER A 75 26.70 -4.18 -13.75
CA SER A 75 27.15 -3.68 -15.04
C SER A 75 27.37 -4.86 -15.96
N ARG A 76 26.70 -4.86 -17.12
CA ARG A 76 26.73 -5.97 -18.07
C ARG A 76 27.98 -5.97 -18.96
N ASP A 77 28.96 -5.12 -18.65
CA ASP A 77 30.08 -4.72 -19.52
C ASP A 77 31.45 -5.15 -18.96
N ALA A 78 31.59 -6.42 -18.59
CA ALA A 78 32.89 -7.02 -18.30
C ALA A 78 33.06 -8.28 -19.17
N SER A 79 33.50 -8.08 -20.41
CA SER A 79 34.09 -9.11 -21.28
C SER A 79 35.01 -8.44 -22.30
#